data_AF-A0A7S3DXX3-F1
#
_entry.id   AF-A0A7S3DXX3-F1
#
_cell.length_a   1.000
_cell.length_b   1.000
_cell.length_c   1.000
_cell.angle_alpha   90.00
_cell.angle_beta   90.00
_cell.angle_gamma   90.00
#
_symmetry.space_group_name_H-M   'P 1'
#
loop_
_entity.id
_entity.type
_entity.pdbx_description
1 polymer ?
#
loop_
_entity_poly.entity_id
_entity_poly.type
_entity_poly.pdbx_seq_one_letter_code
_entity_poly.pdbx_strand_id
1 'polypeptide(L)'
;KIFLERERAQLTRALATIKEEEGDVSAAADTLQGVHVETFGSLSKRDKVEFILEQMRLTLAKKDFIRAHIVAGKVSKKNLSEENMEEYKVKFYTLMTIYHRHKKEALELAQAYHAIYSTSHIQSDESKWVEALKATIVFLFLSPYGNEQQDMMNRINLDTNLDKIPAFKTAV
;
A
#
# COMPACT_ATOMS: atom_id res chain seq x y z
N LYS A 1 32.75 -2.57 -13.11
CA LYS A 1 31.65 -3.34 -12.49
C LYS A 1 31.21 -2.57 -11.24
N ILE A 2 29.99 -2.06 -11.20
CA ILE A 2 29.53 -1.17 -10.12
C ILE A 2 29.19 -2.03 -8.90
N PHE A 3 30.15 -2.24 -8.01
CA PHE A 3 29.98 -3.04 -6.78
C PHE A 3 29.34 -2.25 -5.62
N LEU A 4 29.10 -0.95 -5.80
CA LEU A 4 28.70 -0.03 -4.72
C LEU A 4 27.21 0.37 -4.76
N GLU A 5 26.38 -0.24 -5.61
CA GLU A 5 24.95 0.11 -5.72
C GLU A 5 24.20 -0.14 -4.40
N ARG A 6 24.49 -1.26 -3.74
CA ARG A 6 23.91 -1.62 -2.45
C ARG A 6 24.29 -0.63 -1.35
N GLU A 7 25.58 -0.31 -1.26
CA GLU A 7 26.08 0.66 -0.28
C GLU A 7 25.50 2.05 -0.54
N ARG A 8 25.41 2.45 -1.82
CA ARG A 8 24.75 3.71 -2.21
C ARG A 8 23.30 3.76 -1.75
N ALA A 9 22.53 2.68 -1.94
CA ALA A 9 21.14 2.62 -1.49
C ALA A 9 21.04 2.72 0.04
N GLN A 10 21.92 2.03 0.77
CA GLN A 10 21.96 2.06 2.23
C GLN A 10 22.33 3.45 2.78
N LEU A 11 23.39 4.07 2.25
CA LEU A 11 23.81 5.42 2.62
C LEU A 11 22.73 6.46 2.29
N THR A 12 22.06 6.32 1.15
CA THR A 12 20.96 7.21 0.77
C THR A 12 19.80 7.10 1.74
N ARG A 13 19.45 5.86 2.16
CA ARG A 13 18.40 5.64 3.16
C ARG A 13 18.77 6.26 4.50
N ALA A 14 19.99 6.04 4.98
CA ALA A 14 20.47 6.64 6.21
C ALA A 14 20.45 8.18 6.17
N LEU A 15 20.91 8.77 5.07
CA LEU A 15 20.87 10.22 4.86
C LEU A 15 19.44 10.76 4.87
N ALA A 16 18.48 10.05 4.27
CA ALA A 16 17.10 10.47 4.30
C ALA A 16 16.47 10.39 5.69
N THR A 17 16.81 9.36 6.49
CA THR A 17 16.37 9.26 7.89
C THR A 17 16.91 10.42 8.72
N ILE A 18 18.19 10.78 8.58
CA ILE A 18 18.78 11.92 9.29
C ILE A 18 18.03 13.21 8.94
N LYS A 19 17.77 13.46 7.65
CA LYS A 19 17.01 14.64 7.21
C LYS A 19 15.58 14.66 7.74
N GLU A 20 14.95 13.50 7.85
CA GLU A 20 13.61 13.38 8.44
C GLU A 20 13.63 13.68 9.94
N GLU A 21 14.65 13.21 10.67
CA GLU A 21 14.86 13.52 12.10
C GLU A 21 15.11 15.01 12.33
N GLU A 22 15.79 15.68 11.38
CA GLU A 22 15.98 17.13 11.36
C GLU A 22 14.69 17.90 11.00
N GLY A 23 13.61 17.20 10.64
CA GLY A 23 12.31 17.78 10.26
C GLY A 23 12.19 18.17 8.78
N ASP A 24 13.23 17.94 7.96
CA ASP A 24 13.22 18.22 6.52
C ASP A 24 12.77 17.00 5.71
N VAL A 25 11.47 16.73 5.79
CA VAL A 25 10.79 15.67 5.03
C VAL A 25 10.91 15.90 3.52
N SER A 26 10.98 17.16 3.07
CA SER A 26 11.07 17.47 1.64
C SER A 26 12.41 17.04 1.07
N ALA A 27 13.52 17.42 1.72
CA ALA A 27 14.84 17.02 1.30
C ALA A 27 15.06 15.52 1.47
N ALA A 28 14.49 14.89 2.50
CA ALA A 28 14.51 13.44 2.66
C ALA A 28 13.86 12.73 1.44
N ALA A 29 12.66 13.18 1.04
CA ALA A 29 11.95 12.61 -0.11
C ALA A 29 12.72 12.81 -1.41
N ASP A 30 13.29 14.00 -1.65
CA ASP A 30 14.03 14.29 -2.88
C ASP A 30 15.35 13.48 -2.95
N THR A 31 16.01 13.27 -1.81
CA THR A 31 17.23 12.45 -1.73
C THR A 31 16.94 10.98 -2.08
N LEU A 32 15.88 10.40 -1.51
CA LEU A 32 15.48 9.02 -1.79
C LEU A 32 14.99 8.84 -3.23
N GLN A 33 14.26 9.81 -3.79
CA GLN A 33 13.77 9.75 -5.18
C GLN A 33 14.88 9.79 -6.22
N GLY A 34 16.04 10.39 -5.90
CA GLY A 34 17.20 10.42 -6.79
C GLY A 34 17.85 9.05 -7.05
N VAL A 35 17.42 8.01 -6.33
CA VAL A 35 17.92 6.64 -6.49
C VAL A 35 16.84 5.75 -7.12
N HIS A 36 17.11 5.26 -8.33
CA HIS A 36 16.24 4.34 -9.05
C HIS A 36 16.65 2.89 -8.80
N VAL A 37 16.27 2.36 -7.63
CA VAL A 37 16.60 1.00 -7.19
C VAL A 37 16.09 -0.10 -8.13
N GLU A 38 15.13 0.22 -9.00
CA GLU A 38 14.63 -0.71 -10.02
C GLU A 38 15.75 -1.14 -10.97
N THR A 39 16.67 -0.22 -11.28
CA THR A 39 17.78 -0.43 -12.24
C THR A 39 18.95 -1.20 -11.64
N PHE A 40 19.03 -1.30 -10.32
CA PHE A 40 20.13 -1.96 -9.63
C PHE A 40 19.97 -3.48 -9.71
N GLY A 41 20.89 -4.14 -10.43
CA GLY A 41 20.88 -5.60 -10.58
C GLY A 41 21.32 -6.34 -9.31
N SER A 42 21.99 -5.65 -8.40
CA SER A 42 22.62 -6.21 -7.20
C SER A 42 21.71 -6.27 -5.96
N LEU A 43 20.54 -5.61 -5.98
CA LEU A 43 19.61 -5.58 -4.86
C LEU A 43 18.58 -6.70 -4.92
N SER A 44 18.24 -7.24 -3.75
CA SER A 44 17.17 -8.23 -3.65
C SER A 44 15.82 -7.61 -4.00
N LYS A 45 14.86 -8.43 -4.45
CA LYS A 45 13.49 -7.97 -4.71
C LYS A 45 12.88 -7.30 -3.47
N ARG A 46 13.15 -7.84 -2.29
CA ARG A 46 12.69 -7.33 -1.00
C ARG A 46 13.22 -5.92 -0.74
N ASP A 47 14.53 -5.72 -0.89
CA ASP A 47 15.16 -4.42 -0.66
C ASP A 47 14.62 -3.36 -1.62
N LYS A 48 14.36 -3.75 -2.89
CA LYS A 48 13.75 -2.85 -3.87
C LYS A 48 12.34 -2.43 -3.45
N VAL A 49 11.49 -3.38 -3.06
CA VAL A 49 10.12 -3.09 -2.61
C VAL A 49 10.14 -2.19 -1.37
N GLU A 50 10.97 -2.52 -0.38
CA GLU A 50 11.11 -1.72 0.83
C GLU A 50 11.53 -0.28 0.54
N PHE A 51 12.50 -0.09 -0.35
CA PHE A 51 12.97 1.23 -0.73
C PHE A 51 11.91 2.05 -1.48
N ILE A 52 11.14 1.41 -2.38
CA ILE A 52 10.05 2.08 -3.11
C ILE A 52 8.92 2.44 -2.15
N LEU A 53 8.60 1.59 -1.18
CA LEU A 53 7.61 1.91 -0.14
C LEU A 53 8.04 3.10 0.71
N GLU A 54 9.32 3.20 1.03
CA GLU A 54 9.86 4.35 1.76
C GLU A 54 9.78 5.64 0.93
N GLN A 55 10.07 5.57 -0.36
CA GLN A 55 9.84 6.68 -1.30
C GLN A 55 8.37 7.11 -1.32
N MET A 56 7.43 6.15 -1.32
CA MET A 56 5.99 6.43 -1.24
C MET A 56 5.62 7.12 0.08
N ARG A 57 6.14 6.64 1.21
CA ARG A 57 5.85 7.22 2.53
C ARG A 57 6.27 8.69 2.60
N LEU A 58 7.48 9.01 2.14
CA LEU A 58 7.99 10.37 2.18
C LEU A 58 7.33 11.29 1.14
N THR A 59 7.00 10.80 -0.04
CA THR A 59 6.23 11.59 -1.03
C THR A 59 4.84 11.93 -0.52
N LEU A 60 4.18 10.99 0.16
CA LEU A 60 2.90 11.24 0.84
C LEU A 60 3.04 12.23 1.99
N ALA A 61 4.11 12.14 2.79
CA ALA A 61 4.40 13.10 3.87
C ALA A 61 4.67 14.52 3.34
N LYS A 62 5.34 14.64 2.18
CA LYS A 62 5.53 15.89 1.43
C LYS A 62 4.23 16.41 0.80
N LYS A 63 3.14 15.63 0.81
CA LYS A 63 1.87 15.88 0.10
C LYS A 63 2.00 15.96 -1.42
N ASP A 64 3.03 15.32 -1.97
CA ASP A 64 3.21 15.19 -3.43
C ASP A 64 2.50 13.91 -3.91
N PHE A 65 1.19 14.03 -4.09
CA PHE A 65 0.34 12.90 -4.48
C PHE A 65 0.58 12.45 -5.93
N ILE A 66 1.02 13.35 -6.82
CA ILE A 66 1.32 13.00 -8.21
C ILE A 66 2.52 12.06 -8.22
N ARG A 67 3.60 12.41 -7.50
CA ARG A 67 4.77 11.53 -7.40
C ARG A 67 4.46 10.26 -6.62
N ALA A 68 3.67 10.32 -5.55
CA ALA A 68 3.27 9.12 -4.82
C ALA A 68 2.60 8.08 -5.75
N HIS A 69 1.76 8.52 -6.68
CA HIS A 69 1.14 7.63 -7.67
C HIS A 69 2.15 7.03 -8.65
N ILE A 70 3.08 7.84 -9.15
CA ILE A 70 4.14 7.39 -10.06
C ILE A 70 5.01 6.32 -9.36
N VAL A 71 5.41 6.58 -8.11
CA VAL A 71 6.22 5.64 -7.32
C VAL A 71 5.43 4.37 -7.02
N ALA A 72 4.13 4.47 -6.71
CA ALA A 72 3.26 3.30 -6.52
C ALA A 72 3.21 2.40 -7.76
N GLY A 73 3.19 2.98 -8.96
CA GLY A 73 3.22 2.25 -10.23
C GLY A 73 4.51 1.45 -10.46
N LYS A 74 5.60 1.77 -9.76
CA LYS A 74 6.87 1.03 -9.83
C LYS A 74 6.86 -0.24 -9.01
N VAL A 75 5.93 -0.38 -8.06
CA VAL A 75 5.80 -1.59 -7.26
C VAL A 75 5.12 -2.68 -8.09
N SER A 76 5.82 -3.79 -8.30
CA SER A 76 5.25 -4.96 -8.96
C SER A 76 4.26 -5.65 -8.02
N LYS A 77 2.96 -5.56 -8.31
CA LYS A 77 1.89 -6.28 -7.58
C LYS A 77 2.12 -7.80 -7.56
N LYS A 78 2.77 -8.35 -8.59
CA LYS A 78 3.14 -9.78 -8.64
C LYS A 78 4.16 -10.15 -7.55
N ASN A 79 5.12 -9.26 -7.30
CA ASN A 79 6.14 -9.49 -6.26
C ASN A 79 5.50 -9.43 -4.86
N LEU A 80 4.54 -8.53 -4.66
CA LEU A 80 3.81 -8.41 -3.38
C LEU A 80 2.95 -9.63 -3.03
N SER A 81 2.62 -10.47 -4.02
CA SER A 81 1.87 -11.72 -3.83
C SER A 81 2.77 -12.93 -3.57
N GLU A 82 4.11 -12.77 -3.51
CA GLU A 82 5.03 -13.86 -3.17
C GLU A 82 4.96 -14.19 -1.66
N GLU A 83 5.07 -15.47 -1.30
CA GLU A 83 5.23 -15.90 0.10
C GLU A 83 6.47 -15.20 0.70
N ASN A 84 6.32 -14.59 1.87
CA ASN A 84 7.27 -13.66 2.54
C ASN A 84 7.19 -12.17 2.18
N MET A 85 6.26 -11.74 1.30
CA MET A 85 6.01 -10.30 1.04
C MET A 85 4.71 -9.76 1.61
N GLU A 86 3.99 -10.56 2.40
CA GLU A 86 2.69 -10.19 2.99
C GLU A 86 2.74 -8.88 3.78
N GLU A 87 3.76 -8.68 4.62
CA GLU A 87 3.92 -7.43 5.40
C GLU A 87 4.08 -6.20 4.49
N TYR A 88 4.84 -6.34 3.40
CA TYR A 88 5.06 -5.27 2.42
C TYR A 88 3.79 -4.98 1.62
N LYS A 89 2.99 -6.01 1.32
CA LYS A 89 1.67 -5.87 0.71
C LYS A 89 0.75 -5.02 1.60
N VAL A 90 0.69 -5.32 2.90
CA VAL A 90 -0.12 -4.54 3.86
C VAL A 90 0.35 -3.08 3.92
N LYS A 91 1.67 -2.85 4.03
CA LYS A 91 2.24 -1.49 4.03
C LYS A 91 1.90 -0.74 2.73
N PHE A 92 2.07 -1.37 1.58
CA PHE A 92 1.74 -0.80 0.28
C PHE A 92 0.28 -0.33 0.22
N TYR A 93 -0.66 -1.23 0.50
CA TYR A 93 -2.09 -0.89 0.43
C TYR A 93 -2.47 0.15 1.49
N THR A 94 -1.84 0.13 2.67
CA THR A 94 -2.05 1.18 3.68
C THR A 94 -1.65 2.56 3.13
N LEU A 95 -0.49 2.68 2.47
CA LEU A 95 -0.09 3.94 1.81
C LEU A 95 -1.04 4.33 0.67
N MET A 96 -1.52 3.35 -0.10
CA MET A 96 -2.52 3.59 -1.14
C MET A 96 -3.85 4.09 -0.57
N THR A 97 -4.28 3.64 0.62
CA THR A 97 -5.50 4.20 1.24
C THR A 97 -5.36 5.69 1.54
N ILE A 98 -4.18 6.15 1.99
CA ILE A 98 -3.91 7.58 2.22
C ILE A 98 -4.04 8.35 0.90
N TYR A 99 -3.47 7.81 -0.17
CA TYR A 99 -3.55 8.40 -1.51
C TYR A 99 -4.99 8.47 -2.05
N HIS A 100 -5.71 7.36 -2.07
CA HIS A 100 -7.08 7.32 -2.60
C HIS A 100 -8.06 8.13 -1.75
N ARG A 101 -7.82 8.24 -0.43
CA ARG A 101 -8.56 9.14 0.45
C ARG A 101 -8.39 10.60 0.04
N HIS A 102 -7.19 11.02 -0.33
CA HIS A 102 -6.96 12.37 -0.85
C HIS A 102 -7.68 12.59 -2.19
N LYS A 103 -7.67 11.59 -3.09
CA LYS A 103 -8.39 11.65 -4.36
C LYS A 103 -9.91 11.48 -4.26
N LYS A 104 -10.43 11.07 -3.10
CA LYS A 104 -11.85 10.76 -2.85
C LYS A 104 -12.37 9.61 -3.72
N GLU A 105 -11.50 8.65 -4.05
CA GLU A 105 -11.85 7.46 -4.83
C GLU A 105 -12.31 6.33 -3.89
N ALA A 106 -13.63 6.25 -3.64
CA ALA A 106 -14.19 5.28 -2.70
C ALA A 106 -14.07 3.81 -3.17
N LEU A 107 -14.17 3.56 -4.48
CA LEU A 107 -14.04 2.21 -5.04
C LEU A 107 -12.62 1.65 -4.87
N GLU A 108 -11.61 2.46 -5.21
CA GLU A 108 -10.19 2.11 -5.05
C GLU A 108 -9.82 1.92 -3.57
N LEU A 109 -10.41 2.73 -2.67
CA LEU A 109 -10.29 2.51 -1.22
C LEU A 109 -10.83 1.14 -0.82
N ALA A 110 -12.03 0.76 -1.28
CA ALA A 110 -12.61 -0.54 -0.99
C ALA A 110 -11.69 -1.67 -1.50
N GLN A 111 -11.17 -1.56 -2.72
CA GLN A 111 -10.24 -2.54 -3.30
C GLN A 111 -8.94 -2.65 -2.50
N ALA A 112 -8.39 -1.53 -2.03
CA ALA A 112 -7.19 -1.53 -1.18
C ALA A 112 -7.44 -2.23 0.16
N TYR A 113 -8.57 -1.95 0.83
CA TYR A 113 -8.94 -2.63 2.08
C TYR A 113 -9.24 -4.11 1.88
N HIS A 114 -9.86 -4.50 0.76
CA HIS A 114 -10.04 -5.90 0.41
C HIS A 114 -8.69 -6.59 0.18
N ALA A 115 -7.74 -5.93 -0.49
CA ALA A 115 -6.42 -6.51 -0.72
C ALA A 115 -5.62 -6.68 0.58
N ILE A 116 -5.83 -5.82 1.57
CA ILE A 116 -5.34 -5.98 2.94
C ILE A 116 -6.01 -7.20 3.58
N TYR A 117 -7.33 -7.28 3.56
CA TYR A 117 -8.11 -8.39 4.11
C TYR A 117 -7.75 -9.76 3.50
N SER A 118 -7.43 -9.83 2.22
CA SER A 118 -7.05 -11.08 1.54
C SER A 118 -5.64 -11.60 1.90
N THR A 119 -4.94 -10.93 2.82
CA THR A 119 -3.59 -11.31 3.23
C THR A 119 -3.64 -12.30 4.40
N SER A 120 -2.95 -13.44 4.27
CA SER A 120 -3.01 -14.58 5.20
C SER A 120 -2.77 -14.17 6.65
N HIS A 121 -1.75 -13.36 6.91
CA HIS A 121 -1.42 -12.87 8.26
C HIS A 121 -2.49 -11.95 8.88
N ILE A 122 -3.32 -11.28 8.06
CA ILE A 122 -4.43 -10.45 8.54
C ILE A 122 -5.65 -11.31 8.85
N GLN A 123 -5.90 -12.34 8.04
CA GLN A 123 -6.99 -13.29 8.29
C GLN A 123 -6.79 -14.09 9.58
N SER A 124 -5.55 -14.29 10.02
CA SER A 124 -5.26 -14.92 11.31
C SER A 124 -5.60 -14.06 12.54
N ASP A 125 -5.79 -12.75 12.39
CA ASP A 125 -6.07 -11.82 13.49
C ASP A 125 -7.50 -11.27 13.38
N GLU A 126 -8.37 -11.70 14.31
CA GLU A 126 -9.79 -11.38 14.29
C GLU A 126 -10.10 -9.89 14.31
N SER A 127 -9.34 -9.12 15.09
CA SER A 127 -9.57 -7.68 15.18
C SER A 127 -9.26 -6.96 13.87
N LYS A 128 -8.19 -7.37 13.18
CA LYS A 128 -7.70 -6.69 11.98
C LYS A 128 -8.51 -7.04 10.74
N TRP A 129 -8.90 -8.29 10.57
CA TRP A 129 -9.73 -8.65 9.41
C TRP A 129 -11.14 -8.07 9.53
N VAL A 130 -11.70 -8.00 10.75
CA VAL A 130 -13.01 -7.34 10.98
C VAL A 130 -12.96 -5.86 10.62
N GLU A 131 -11.91 -5.15 11.03
CA GLU A 131 -11.74 -3.73 10.69
C GLU A 131 -11.59 -3.52 9.17
N ALA A 132 -10.72 -4.31 8.52
CA ALA A 132 -10.50 -4.24 7.08
C ALA A 132 -11.77 -4.56 6.27
N LEU A 133 -12.55 -5.56 6.70
CA LEU A 133 -13.80 -5.93 6.04
C LEU A 133 -14.89 -4.86 6.22
N LYS A 134 -15.05 -4.32 7.44
CA LYS A 134 -15.96 -3.19 7.69
C LYS A 134 -15.62 -1.98 6.85
N ALA A 135 -14.33 -1.61 6.79
CA ALA A 135 -13.87 -0.51 5.96
C ALA A 135 -14.18 -0.77 4.48
N THR A 136 -13.90 -1.97 3.98
CA THR A 136 -14.21 -2.38 2.59
C THR A 136 -15.69 -2.16 2.27
N ILE A 137 -16.60 -2.64 3.13
CA ILE A 137 -18.05 -2.53 2.92
C ILE A 137 -18.50 -1.07 2.96
N VAL A 138 -18.06 -0.28 3.95
CA VAL A 138 -18.42 1.14 4.06
C VAL A 138 -17.98 1.91 2.82
N PHE A 139 -16.76 1.72 2.34
CA PHE A 139 -16.28 2.41 1.14
C PHE A 139 -16.96 1.92 -0.14
N LEU A 140 -17.38 0.65 -0.19
CA LEU A 140 -18.13 0.12 -1.31
C LEU A 140 -19.55 0.72 -1.40
N PHE A 141 -20.21 0.95 -0.27
CA PHE A 141 -21.49 1.67 -0.21
C PHE A 141 -21.36 3.15 -0.59
N LEU A 142 -20.24 3.78 -0.24
CA LEU A 142 -19.96 5.17 -0.61
C LEU A 142 -19.52 5.34 -2.08
N SER A 143 -19.19 4.24 -2.75
CA SER A 143 -18.75 4.27 -4.14
C SER A 143 -19.92 4.43 -5.12
N PRO A 144 -19.72 5.13 -6.25
CA PRO A 144 -20.77 5.29 -7.25
C PRO A 144 -21.17 3.94 -7.83
N TYR A 145 -22.46 3.79 -8.13
CA TYR A 145 -23.00 2.56 -8.68
C TYR A 145 -22.35 2.23 -10.02
N GLY A 146 -21.80 1.03 -10.14
CA GLY A 146 -21.12 0.58 -11.35
C GLY A 146 -20.83 -0.91 -11.35
N ASN A 147 -20.45 -1.43 -12.51
CA ASN A 147 -20.22 -2.87 -12.72
C ASN A 147 -19.14 -3.43 -11.76
N GLU A 148 -18.08 -2.66 -11.51
CA GLU A 148 -16.99 -3.06 -10.62
C GLU A 148 -17.43 -3.09 -9.15
N GLN A 149 -18.28 -2.14 -8.73
CA GLN A 149 -18.88 -2.16 -7.40
C GLN A 149 -19.76 -3.40 -7.23
N GLN A 150 -20.56 -3.75 -8.23
CA GLN A 150 -21.49 -4.87 -8.15
C GLN A 150 -20.78 -6.23 -8.17
N ASP A 151 -19.73 -6.38 -8.98
CA ASP A 151 -18.86 -7.57 -8.94
C ASP A 151 -18.21 -7.72 -7.56
N MET A 152 -17.72 -6.61 -7.00
CA MET A 152 -17.12 -6.62 -5.66
C MET A 152 -18.13 -6.91 -4.55
N MET A 153 -19.36 -6.38 -4.64
CA MET A 153 -20.44 -6.71 -3.71
C MET A 153 -20.81 -8.19 -3.77
N ASN A 154 -20.90 -8.78 -4.96
CA ASN A 154 -21.19 -10.20 -5.13
C ASN A 154 -20.09 -11.08 -4.51
N ARG A 155 -18.82 -10.72 -4.69
CA ARG A 155 -17.69 -11.43 -4.06
C ARG A 155 -17.71 -11.33 -2.54
N ILE A 156 -18.02 -10.15 -2.02
CA ILE A 156 -18.16 -9.93 -0.59
C ILE A 156 -19.33 -10.78 -0.08
N ASN A 157 -20.51 -10.76 -0.71
CA ASN A 157 -21.67 -11.59 -0.33
C ASN A 157 -21.41 -13.10 -0.29
N LEU A 158 -20.43 -13.59 -1.04
CA LEU A 158 -20.01 -15.00 -1.02
C LEU A 158 -19.06 -15.32 0.16
N ASP A 159 -18.54 -14.31 0.85
CA ASP A 159 -17.60 -14.46 1.95
C ASP A 159 -18.32 -14.87 3.25
N THR A 160 -17.93 -16.04 3.78
CA THR A 160 -18.49 -16.63 5.00
C THR A 160 -18.23 -15.77 6.25
N ASN A 161 -17.26 -14.86 6.22
CA ASN A 161 -16.95 -13.97 7.33
C ASN A 161 -17.96 -12.82 7.51
N LEU A 162 -18.85 -12.55 6.54
CA LEU A 162 -19.98 -11.63 6.71
C LEU A 162 -21.00 -12.10 7.73
N ASP A 163 -21.18 -13.41 7.87
CA ASP A 163 -22.12 -13.98 8.85
C ASP A 163 -21.74 -13.63 10.29
N LYS A 164 -20.46 -13.31 10.52
CA LYS A 164 -19.92 -12.88 11.81
C LYS A 164 -20.15 -11.39 12.10
N ILE A 165 -20.61 -10.60 11.13
CA ILE A 165 -20.92 -9.17 11.32
C ILE A 165 -22.38 -8.89 10.91
N PRO A 166 -23.36 -9.19 11.77
CA PRO A 166 -24.79 -9.08 11.46
C PRO A 166 -25.22 -7.68 10.99
N ALA A 167 -24.55 -6.62 11.46
CA ALA A 167 -24.87 -5.23 11.14
C ALA A 167 -24.68 -4.87 9.65
N PHE A 168 -23.85 -5.61 8.91
CA PHE A 168 -23.61 -5.35 7.48
C PHE A 168 -24.35 -6.34 6.57
N LYS A 169 -24.79 -7.49 7.10
CA LYS A 169 -25.62 -8.45 6.37
C LYS A 169 -27.00 -7.90 5.99
N THR A 170 -27.48 -6.86 6.68
CA THR A 170 -28.75 -6.18 6.34
C THR A 170 -28.56 -5.07 5.32
N ALA A 171 -27.32 -4.63 5.08
CA ALA A 171 -27.01 -3.51 4.20
C ALA A 171 -26.66 -3.96 2.77
N VAL A 172 -26.00 -5.12 2.62
CA VAL A 172 -25.64 -5.74 1.34
C VAL A 172 -26.76 -6.68 0.88
#